data_AF-A0A959NBQ6-F1
#
_entry.id   AF-A0A959NBQ6-F1
#
_cell.length_a   1.000
_cell.length_b   1.000
_cell.length_c   1.000
_cell.angle_alpha   90.00
_cell.angle_beta   90.00
_cell.angle_gamma   90.00
#
_symmetry.space_group_name_H-M   'P 1'
#
loop_
_entity.id
_entity.type
_entity.pdbx_description
1 polymer ?
#
loop_
_entity_poly.entity_id
_entity_poly.type
_entity_poly.pdbx_seq_one_letter_code
_entity_poly.pdbx_strand_id
1 'polypeptide(L)'
;NGFLTQEGTWSDIQNIKPPFRLQFSPYLSTYVNHYPVNTPGEKNWTSSVNGGMDVKYGINQAFTLDATLVPDFGQVPSDNLVLNLSPFEVRYSENRPFFTEGTE
;
A
#
# COMPACT_ATOMS: atom_id res chain seq x y z
N ASN A 1 -12.31 14.62 -45.04
CA ASN A 1 -12.58 16.05 -44.73
C ASN A 1 -13.66 16.15 -43.67
N GLY A 2 -13.32 15.80 -42.43
CA GLY A 2 -14.24 15.85 -41.29
C GLY A 2 -13.80 16.92 -40.33
N PHE A 3 -13.99 18.18 -40.70
CA PHE A 3 -13.87 19.29 -39.75
C PHE A 3 -15.15 19.29 -38.90
N LEU A 4 -14.99 19.24 -37.58
CA LEU A 4 -16.11 19.28 -36.64
C LEU A 4 -16.81 20.64 -36.78
N THR A 5 -18.13 20.64 -36.93
CA THR A 5 -18.92 21.85 -37.23
C THR A 5 -19.11 22.80 -36.05
N GLN A 6 -18.57 22.46 -34.87
CA GLN A 6 -18.55 23.32 -33.70
C GLN A 6 -17.23 23.13 -32.94
N GLU A 7 -16.28 24.02 -33.22
CA GLU A 7 -15.02 24.17 -32.50
C GLU A 7 -14.87 25.64 -32.07
N GLY A 8 -14.29 25.87 -30.90
CA GLY A 8 -14.07 27.19 -30.36
C GLY A 8 -12.79 27.21 -29.54
N THR A 9 -11.96 28.22 -29.75
CA THR A 9 -10.69 28.37 -29.03
C THR A 9 -10.94 29.13 -27.74
N TRP A 10 -10.74 28.48 -26.60
CA TRP A 10 -10.70 29.15 -25.30
C TRP A 10 -9.29 29.67 -25.04
N SER A 11 -9.13 30.99 -25.15
CA SER A 11 -7.96 31.72 -24.66
C SER A 11 -8.21 32.22 -23.23
N ASP A 12 -7.17 32.69 -22.55
CA ASP A 12 -7.26 33.37 -21.23
C ASP A 12 -7.48 32.49 -19.99
N ILE A 13 -7.29 31.16 -20.10
CA ILE A 13 -7.14 30.31 -18.93
C ILE A 13 -5.76 30.56 -18.31
N GLN A 14 -5.70 31.41 -17.29
CA GLN A 14 -4.47 31.73 -16.57
C GLN A 14 -4.69 31.59 -15.05
N ASN A 15 -3.60 31.43 -14.30
CA ASN A 15 -3.60 31.47 -12.83
C ASN A 15 -4.37 30.32 -12.14
N ILE A 16 -4.37 29.12 -12.73
CA ILE A 16 -4.89 27.91 -12.06
C ILE A 16 -3.98 27.57 -10.88
N LYS A 17 -4.47 27.81 -9.66
CA LYS A 17 -3.80 27.34 -8.45
C LYS A 17 -4.20 25.89 -8.20
N PRO A 18 -3.25 24.94 -8.18
CA PRO A 18 -3.58 23.57 -7.84
C PRO A 18 -4.12 23.52 -6.40
N PRO A 19 -5.11 22.66 -6.12
CA PRO A 19 -5.59 22.45 -4.77
C PRO A 19 -4.47 21.86 -3.90
N PHE A 20 -4.56 22.10 -2.60
CA PHE A 20 -3.70 21.43 -1.63
C PHE A 20 -3.94 19.92 -1.68
N ARG A 21 -2.86 19.15 -1.86
CA ARG A 21 -2.92 17.68 -2.00
C ARG A 21 -2.47 17.03 -0.71
N LEU A 22 -3.42 16.70 0.16
CA LEU A 22 -3.18 15.95 1.38
C LEU A 22 -4.29 14.91 1.56
N GLN A 23 -3.90 13.65 1.73
CA GLN A 23 -4.82 12.54 1.94
C GLN A 23 -4.37 11.71 3.14
N PHE A 24 -5.34 11.30 3.95
CA PHE A 24 -5.16 10.40 5.08
C PHE A 24 -6.03 9.15 4.88
N SER A 25 -5.44 7.99 5.06
CA SER A 25 -6.11 6.69 4.95
C SER A 25 -5.84 5.86 6.21
N PRO A 26 -6.58 6.08 7.31
CA PRO A 26 -6.43 5.29 8.54
C PRO A 26 -7.03 3.90 8.37
N TYR A 27 -6.44 2.90 9.02
CA TYR A 27 -6.96 1.54 9.06
C TYR A 27 -6.84 0.92 10.45
N LEU A 28 -7.72 -0.05 10.72
CA LEU A 28 -7.77 -0.83 11.95
C LEU A 28 -7.93 -2.31 11.57
N SER A 29 -7.06 -3.16 12.11
CA SER A 29 -7.11 -4.61 11.91
C SER A 29 -7.15 -5.34 13.26
N THR A 30 -7.84 -6.47 13.29
CA THR A 30 -7.97 -7.32 14.48
C THR A 30 -7.65 -8.75 14.07
N TYR A 31 -6.79 -9.41 14.83
CA TYR A 31 -6.40 -10.80 14.60
C TYR A 31 -6.87 -11.65 15.76
N VAL A 32 -7.45 -12.80 15.46
CA VAL A 32 -7.82 -13.81 16.44
C VAL A 32 -7.26 -15.14 15.96
N ASN A 33 -6.28 -15.66 16.70
CA ASN A 33 -5.59 -16.91 16.39
C ASN A 33 -5.97 -17.97 17.41
N HIS A 34 -6.22 -19.19 16.93
CA HIS A 34 -6.48 -20.35 17.77
C HIS A 34 -5.29 -21.33 17.69
N TYR A 35 -4.61 -21.53 18.80
CA TYR A 35 -3.54 -22.52 18.95
C TYR A 35 -3.90 -23.45 20.10
N PRO A 36 -4.40 -24.67 19.84
CA PRO A 36 -4.73 -25.61 20.91
C PRO A 36 -3.43 -26.15 21.52
N VAL A 37 -2.99 -25.53 22.62
CA VAL A 37 -1.84 -26.01 23.39
C VAL A 37 -2.38 -26.90 24.50
N ASN A 38 -2.07 -28.19 24.47
CA ASN A 38 -2.50 -29.16 25.51
C ASN A 38 -1.68 -29.02 26.81
N THR A 39 -1.36 -27.79 27.21
CA THR A 39 -0.57 -27.47 28.40
C THR A 39 -1.45 -26.71 29.40
N PRO A 40 -1.57 -27.17 30.66
CA PRO A 40 -2.37 -26.48 31.67
C PRO A 40 -1.83 -25.06 31.93
N GLY A 41 -2.67 -24.04 31.72
CA GLY A 41 -2.34 -22.64 32.01
C GLY A 41 -2.02 -21.78 30.78
N GLU A 42 -1.86 -22.37 29.59
CA GLU A 42 -1.72 -21.60 28.36
C GLU A 42 -3.08 -21.34 27.68
N LYS A 43 -3.24 -20.13 27.15
CA LYS A 43 -4.49 -19.69 26.54
C LYS A 43 -4.53 -20.15 25.09
N ASN A 44 -5.53 -20.95 24.73
CA ASN A 44 -5.71 -21.46 23.37
C ASN A 44 -6.07 -20.39 22.31
N TRP A 45 -6.26 -19.13 22.74
CA TRP A 45 -6.71 -18.04 21.91
C TRP A 45 -5.86 -16.80 22.14
N THR A 46 -5.26 -16.30 21.07
CA THR A 46 -4.49 -15.06 21.05
C THR A 46 -5.24 -14.03 20.21
N SER A 47 -5.43 -12.83 20.74
CA SER A 47 -6.05 -11.71 20.02
C SER A 47 -5.09 -10.53 19.97
N SER A 48 -4.90 -9.93 18.81
CA SER A 48 -4.16 -8.67 18.66
C SER A 48 -5.00 -7.66 17.90
N VAL A 49 -4.78 -6.38 18.20
CA VAL A 49 -5.40 -5.25 17.50
C VAL A 49 -4.27 -4.39 16.99
N ASN A 50 -4.26 -4.14 15.69
CA ASN A 50 -3.30 -3.27 15.03
C ASN A 50 -4.07 -2.10 14.41
N GLY A 51 -3.43 -0.93 14.34
CA GLY A 51 -3.98 0.22 13.66
C GLY A 51 -2.84 1.01 13.06
N GLY A 52 -3.06 1.52 11.85
CA GLY A 52 -2.09 2.32 11.13
C GLY A 52 -2.77 3.37 10.27
N MET A 53 -1.97 4.12 9.52
CA MET A 53 -2.48 5.18 8.68
C MET A 53 -1.51 5.49 7.55
N ASP A 54 -2.03 5.60 6.33
CA ASP A 54 -1.26 6.11 5.20
C ASP A 54 -1.50 7.61 5.02
N VAL A 55 -0.44 8.32 4.63
CA VAL A 55 -0.43 9.75 4.40
C VAL A 55 0.19 10.02 3.04
N LYS A 56 -0.59 10.63 2.14
CA LYS A 56 -0.09 11.12 0.85
C LYS A 56 -0.07 12.65 0.88
N TYR A 57 1.12 13.23 0.72
CA TYR A 57 1.34 14.68 0.75
C TYR A 57 2.01 15.17 -0.53
N GLY A 58 1.30 15.98 -1.31
CA GLY A 58 1.84 16.60 -2.52
C GLY A 58 2.66 17.84 -2.21
N ILE A 59 3.99 17.68 -2.14
CA ILE A 59 4.95 18.78 -1.88
C ILE A 59 4.84 19.87 -2.96
N ASN A 60 4.77 19.47 -4.23
CA ASN A 60 4.49 20.35 -5.37
C ASN A 60 3.89 19.52 -6.51
N GLN A 61 3.52 20.10 -7.65
CA GLN A 61 2.85 19.38 -8.75
C GLN A 61 3.58 18.12 -9.25
N ALA A 62 4.91 18.09 -9.16
CA ALA A 62 5.75 16.97 -9.62
C ALA A 62 6.12 15.98 -8.52
N PHE A 63 6.01 16.35 -7.24
CA PHE A 63 6.48 15.53 -6.12
C PHE A 63 5.36 15.25 -5.12
N THR A 64 5.17 13.96 -4.83
CA THR A 64 4.28 13.46 -3.79
C THR A 64 5.09 12.61 -2.83
N LEU A 65 4.98 12.89 -1.54
CA LEU A 65 5.48 12.07 -0.45
C LEU A 65 4.40 11.07 -0.07
N ASP A 66 4.74 9.79 -0.08
CA ASP A 66 3.89 8.70 0.43
C ASP A 66 4.55 8.11 1.69
N ALA A 67 3.79 8.02 2.78
CA ALA A 67 4.29 7.55 4.07
C ALA A 67 3.22 6.75 4.81
N THR A 68 3.62 5.60 5.36
CA THR A 68 2.77 4.74 6.19
C THR A 68 3.20 4.81 7.65
N LEU A 69 2.26 5.08 8.56
CA LEU A 69 2.42 4.97 10.00
C LEU A 69 1.93 3.61 10.47
N VAL A 70 2.76 2.90 11.24
CA VAL A 70 2.48 1.55 11.77
C VAL A 70 2.08 0.61 10.63
N PRO A 71 3.03 0.18 9.77
CA PRO A 71 2.73 -0.80 8.73
C PRO A 71 2.36 -2.16 9.33
N ASP A 72 1.27 -2.76 8.87
CA ASP A 72 0.83 -4.09 9.29
C ASP A 72 1.61 -5.16 8.51
N PHE A 73 2.56 -5.80 9.19
CA PHE A 73 3.36 -6.89 8.62
C PHE A 73 2.67 -8.26 8.74
N GLY A 74 1.51 -8.35 9.39
CA GLY A 74 0.80 -9.61 9.63
C GLY A 74 0.09 -10.17 8.40
N GLN A 75 -0.11 -9.37 7.35
CA GLN A 75 -0.75 -9.79 6.10
C GLN A 75 0.23 -10.08 4.96
N VAL A 76 1.54 -9.94 5.20
CA VAL A 76 2.55 -10.34 4.21
C VAL A 76 2.66 -11.85 4.27
N PRO A 77 2.36 -12.58 3.18
CA PRO A 77 2.65 -14.01 3.12
C PRO A 77 4.13 -14.20 3.45
N SER A 78 4.45 -15.05 4.42
CA SER A 78 5.84 -15.46 4.65
C SER A 78 6.41 -15.94 3.32
N ASP A 79 7.65 -15.54 3.02
CA ASP A 79 8.35 -16.06 1.86
C ASP A 79 8.29 -17.59 1.88
N ASN A 80 7.89 -18.19 0.76
CA ASN A 80 7.82 -19.63 0.65
C ASN A 80 9.22 -20.21 0.90
N LEU A 81 9.30 -21.22 1.77
CA LEU A 81 10.54 -21.99 1.97
C LEU A 81 10.88 -22.73 0.66
N VAL A 82 11.80 -22.18 -0.13
CA VAL A 82 12.29 -22.81 -1.36
C VAL A 82 13.58 -23.58 -1.04
N LEU A 83 13.54 -24.90 -1.16
CA LEU A 83 14.74 -25.73 -1.11
C LEU A 83 15.49 -25.61 -2.44
N ASN A 84 16.49 -24.73 -2.51
CA ASN A 84 17.31 -24.55 -3.69
C ASN A 84 18.41 -25.60 -3.78
N LEU A 85 18.25 -26.57 -4.70
CA LEU A 85 19.25 -27.60 -4.99
C LEU A 85 20.03 -27.29 -6.29
N SER A 86 19.84 -26.09 -6.86
CA SER A 86 20.50 -25.63 -8.08
C SER A 86 21.63 -24.65 -7.77
N PRO A 87 22.61 -24.46 -8.68
CA PRO A 87 23.70 -23.50 -8.48
C PRO A 87 23.28 -22.03 -8.73
N PHE A 88 22.02 -21.77 -9.04
CA PHE A 88 21.51 -20.42 -9.33
C PHE A 88 20.77 -19.84 -8.12
N GLU A 89 20.81 -18.52 -7.96
CA GLU A 89 20.18 -17.81 -6.83
C GLU A 89 18.65 -17.80 -6.95
N VAL A 90 17.96 -18.04 -5.83
CA VAL A 90 16.50 -17.91 -5.73
C VAL A 90 16.15 -16.44 -5.60
N ARG A 91 15.38 -15.91 -6.55
CA ARG A 91 14.83 -14.56 -6.47
C ARG A 91 13.43 -14.63 -5.88
N TYR A 92 13.22 -13.94 -4.76
CA TYR A 92 11.89 -13.79 -4.15
C TYR A 92 11.15 -12.63 -4.79
N SER A 93 9.84 -12.81 -5.01
CA SER A 93 8.95 -11.74 -5.44
C SER A 93 8.63 -10.84 -4.24
N GLU A 94 8.83 -9.53 -4.37
CA GLU A 94 8.47 -8.56 -3.33
C GLU A 94 6.93 -8.46 -3.25
N ASN A 95 6.36 -8.89 -2.13
CA ASN A 95 4.91 -9.02 -1.95
C ASN A 95 4.30 -7.86 -1.14
N ARG A 96 5.10 -6.93 -0.62
CA ARG A 96 4.60 -5.81 0.16
C ARG A 96 4.02 -4.73 -0.76
N PRO A 97 2.75 -4.31 -0.57
CA PRO A 97 2.09 -3.32 -1.43
C PRO A 97 2.83 -1.99 -1.58
N PHE A 98 3.60 -1.59 -0.56
CA PHE A 98 4.42 -0.37 -0.58
C PHE A 98 5.53 -0.38 -1.65
N PHE A 99 6.07 -1.55 -2.01
CA PHE A 99 7.18 -1.66 -2.95
C PHE A 99 6.73 -2.03 -4.38
N THR A 100 5.45 -2.38 -4.56
CA THR A 100 4.86 -2.73 -5.86
C THR A 100 3.99 -1.62 -6.45
N GLU A 101 3.85 -0.48 -5.76
CA GLU A 101 3.11 0.68 -6.27
C GLU A 101 3.89 1.34 -7.44
N GLY A 102 3.42 1.13 -8.68
CA GLY A 102 3.95 1.79 -9.88
C GLY A 102 4.80 0.94 -10.84
N THR A 103 4.85 -0.39 -10.68
CA THR A 103 5.56 -1.30 -11.60
C THR A 103 4.67 -1.96 -12.66
N GLU A 104 3.60 -1.30 -13.10
CA GLU A 104 2.86 -1.69 -14.32
C GLU A 104 3.53 -1.13 -15.60
#